data_AF-A0A317SGK0-F1
#
_entry.id   AF-A0A317SGK0-F1
#
_cell.length_a   1.000
_cell.length_b   1.000
_cell.length_c   1.000
_cell.angle_alpha   90.00
_cell.angle_beta   90.00
_cell.angle_gamma   90.00
#
_symmetry.space_group_name_H-M   'P 1'
#
loop_
_entity.id
_entity.type
_entity.pdbx_description
1 polymer ?
#
loop_
_entity_poly.entity_id
_entity_poly.type
_entity_poly.pdbx_seq_one_letter_code
_entity_poly.pdbx_strand_id
1 'polypeptide(L)'
;MARTAPTPHTFQTLRPLAHLPHSATSHAFLTRLATDPGIRHVMEKYKWTVPLLLEMEPLGNTTHDSKTLGLNRNRGAVIELRLRTDWYDGWRDYKTVRRTLCHELAHIVWDGHGREFWDLTS
;
A
#
# COMPACT_ATOMS: atom_id res chain seq x y z
N MET A 1 14.52 -20.96 -17.06
CA MET A 1 13.98 -19.94 -16.12
C MET A 1 13.02 -20.64 -15.18
N ALA A 2 13.28 -20.66 -13.88
CA ALA A 2 12.41 -21.33 -12.91
C ALA A 2 11.13 -20.52 -12.71
N ARG A 3 9.96 -21.13 -12.97
CA ARG A 3 8.67 -20.57 -12.58
C ARG A 3 8.57 -20.63 -11.06
N THR A 4 8.73 -19.51 -10.39
CA THR A 4 8.46 -19.39 -8.95
C THR A 4 7.00 -19.73 -8.71
N ALA A 5 6.72 -20.71 -7.84
CA ALA A 5 5.36 -21.01 -7.41
C ALA A 5 4.74 -19.75 -6.77
N PRO A 6 3.42 -19.52 -6.92
CA PRO A 6 2.75 -18.41 -6.24
C PRO A 6 2.95 -18.57 -4.73
N THR A 7 3.52 -17.55 -4.08
CA THR A 7 3.71 -17.56 -2.64
C THR A 7 2.42 -17.06 -1.97
N PRO A 8 2.07 -17.58 -0.78
CA PRO A 8 0.89 -17.09 -0.05
C PRO A 8 1.12 -15.66 0.50
N HIS A 9 2.36 -15.18 0.49
CA HIS A 9 2.80 -13.92 1.08
C HIS A 9 2.64 -12.76 0.08
N THR A 10 1.39 -12.33 -0.09
CA THR A 10 0.97 -11.31 -1.05
C THR A 10 -0.25 -10.55 -0.53
N PHE A 11 -0.68 -9.55 -1.29
CA PHE A 11 -2.02 -8.98 -1.17
C PHE A 11 -3.02 -9.92 -1.84
N GLN A 12 -4.05 -10.37 -1.11
CA GLN A 12 -5.02 -11.32 -1.67
C GLN A 12 -6.04 -10.62 -2.56
N THR A 13 -6.48 -9.43 -2.19
CA THR A 13 -7.44 -8.61 -2.93
C THR A 13 -6.90 -7.21 -3.14
N LEU A 14 -7.07 -6.68 -4.35
CA LEU A 14 -6.79 -5.29 -4.70
C LEU A 14 -8.12 -4.59 -4.98
N ARG A 15 -8.37 -3.46 -4.32
CA ARG A 15 -9.65 -2.75 -4.48
C ARG A 15 -9.43 -1.26 -4.74
N PRO A 16 -9.70 -0.77 -5.96
CA PRO A 16 -9.81 0.66 -6.21
C PRO A 16 -11.16 1.20 -5.70
N LEU A 17 -11.29 2.52 -5.64
CA LEU A 17 -12.55 3.21 -5.38
C LEU A 17 -13.38 3.24 -6.67
N ALA A 18 -14.29 2.27 -6.81
CA ALA A 18 -15.05 2.04 -8.04
C ALA A 18 -15.94 3.22 -8.48
N HIS A 19 -16.34 4.08 -7.55
CA HIS A 19 -17.18 5.25 -7.82
C HIS A 19 -16.38 6.48 -8.31
N LEU A 20 -15.05 6.43 -8.27
CA LEU A 20 -14.21 7.52 -8.76
C LEU A 20 -13.83 7.33 -10.24
N PRO A 21 -13.62 8.43 -11.00
CA PRO A 21 -13.16 8.36 -12.38
C PRO A 21 -11.87 7.55 -12.53
N HIS A 22 -11.74 6.82 -13.64
CA HIS A 22 -10.53 6.06 -13.98
C HIS A 22 -10.10 5.04 -12.91
N SER A 23 -11.06 4.38 -12.23
CA SER A 23 -10.77 3.35 -11.22
C SER A 23 -9.91 2.19 -11.74
N ALA A 24 -9.96 1.89 -13.05
CA ALA A 24 -9.06 0.94 -13.71
C ALA A 24 -7.59 1.34 -13.61
N THR A 25 -7.27 2.64 -13.69
CA THR A 25 -5.91 3.16 -13.50
C THR A 25 -5.44 2.95 -12.07
N SER A 26 -6.31 3.20 -11.07
CA SER A 26 -6.02 2.89 -9.67
C SER A 26 -5.81 1.39 -9.46
N HIS A 27 -6.62 0.53 -10.08
CA HIS A 27 -6.42 -0.92 -10.03
C HIS A 27 -5.06 -1.34 -10.61
N ALA A 28 -4.67 -0.77 -11.75
CA ALA A 28 -3.36 -1.02 -12.36
C ALA A 28 -2.21 -0.54 -11.45
N PHE A 29 -2.39 0.59 -10.77
CA PHE A 29 -1.43 1.11 -9.79
C PHE A 29 -1.27 0.14 -8.60
N LEU A 30 -2.38 -0.30 -8.00
CA LEU A 30 -2.37 -1.29 -6.92
C LEU A 30 -1.72 -2.61 -7.36
N THR A 31 -2.01 -3.04 -8.58
CA THR A 31 -1.40 -4.23 -9.18
C THR A 31 0.11 -4.08 -9.32
N ARG A 32 0.58 -2.90 -9.75
CA ARG A 32 2.01 -2.60 -9.85
C ARG A 32 2.69 -2.66 -8.48
N LEU A 33 2.07 -2.12 -7.43
CA LEU A 33 2.58 -2.21 -6.06
C LEU A 33 2.65 -3.65 -5.56
N ALA A 34 1.57 -4.42 -5.75
CA ALA A 34 1.49 -5.82 -5.30
C ALA A 34 2.48 -6.73 -6.02
N THR A 35 2.85 -6.39 -7.25
CA THR A 35 3.81 -7.15 -8.07
C THR A 35 5.23 -6.60 -8.03
N ASP A 36 5.48 -5.49 -7.32
CA ASP A 36 6.81 -4.88 -7.16
C ASP A 36 7.79 -5.88 -6.55
N PRO A 37 8.95 -6.15 -7.19
CA PRO A 37 9.90 -7.15 -6.69
C PRO A 37 10.38 -6.88 -5.26
N GLY A 38 10.54 -5.60 -4.89
CA GLY A 38 10.94 -5.22 -3.53
C GLY A 38 9.84 -5.49 -2.51
N ILE A 39 8.59 -5.14 -2.83
CA ILE A 39 7.44 -5.42 -1.97
C ILE A 39 7.24 -6.93 -1.79
N ARG A 40 7.27 -7.70 -2.88
CA ARG A 40 7.17 -9.17 -2.83
C ARG A 40 8.28 -9.79 -1.99
N HIS A 41 9.51 -9.32 -2.15
CA HIS A 41 10.64 -9.79 -1.36
C HIS A 41 10.43 -9.55 0.14
N VAL A 42 9.98 -8.35 0.52
CA VAL A 42 9.69 -8.01 1.92
C VAL A 42 8.56 -8.86 2.48
N MET A 43 7.43 -8.98 1.77
CA MET A 43 6.31 -9.80 2.22
C MET A 43 6.72 -11.27 2.40
N GLU A 44 7.51 -11.81 1.48
CA GLU A 44 8.05 -13.17 1.56
C GLU A 44 9.00 -13.36 2.75
N LYS A 45 9.90 -12.39 2.98
CA LYS A 45 10.87 -12.41 4.08
C LYS A 45 10.18 -12.44 5.44
N TYR A 46 9.16 -11.60 5.62
CA TYR A 46 8.43 -11.49 6.89
C TYR A 46 7.17 -12.37 6.96
N LYS A 47 6.94 -13.19 5.93
CA LYS A 47 5.81 -14.12 5.83
C LYS A 47 4.45 -13.43 5.98
N TRP A 48 4.33 -12.22 5.44
CA TRP A 48 3.11 -11.43 5.53
C TRP A 48 2.14 -11.75 4.40
N THR A 49 0.88 -11.96 4.78
CA THR A 49 -0.25 -12.05 3.87
C THR A 49 -1.25 -10.99 4.27
N VAL A 50 -1.56 -10.06 3.38
CA VAL A 50 -2.50 -8.97 3.62
C VAL A 50 -3.77 -9.26 2.83
N PRO A 51 -4.93 -9.47 3.48
CA PRO A 51 -6.16 -9.80 2.76
C PRO A 51 -6.59 -8.72 1.76
N LEU A 52 -6.39 -7.44 2.08
CA LEU A 52 -6.88 -6.33 1.26
C LEU A 52 -5.88 -5.18 1.17
N LEU A 53 -5.52 -4.82 -0.07
CA LEU A 53 -4.92 -3.53 -0.42
C LEU A 53 -5.99 -2.65 -1.09
N LEU A 54 -6.32 -1.53 -0.45
CA LEU A 54 -7.43 -0.65 -0.81
C LEU A 54 -6.92 0.74 -1.20
N GLU A 55 -7.51 1.32 -2.23
CA GLU A 55 -7.36 2.77 -2.50
C GLU A 55 -8.10 3.56 -1.42
N MET A 56 -7.39 4.48 -0.76
CA MET A 56 -7.89 5.30 0.34
C MET A 56 -8.78 6.44 -0.17
N GLU A 57 -9.87 6.70 0.55
CA GLU A 57 -10.74 7.87 0.35
C GLU A 57 -9.97 9.20 0.60
N PRO A 58 -9.84 10.10 -0.40
CA PRO A 58 -9.03 11.30 -0.24
C PRO A 58 -9.62 12.35 0.71
N LEU A 59 -10.93 12.59 0.67
CA LEU A 59 -11.56 13.66 1.46
C LEU A 59 -11.68 13.31 2.95
N GLY A 60 -11.99 12.05 3.29
CA GLY A 60 -12.14 11.62 4.68
C GLY A 60 -10.81 11.52 5.46
N ASN A 61 -9.68 11.56 4.75
CA ASN A 61 -8.34 11.33 5.30
C ASN A 61 -7.41 12.54 5.10
N THR A 62 -7.97 13.75 5.03
CA THR A 62 -7.24 15.01 4.91
C THR A 62 -7.87 16.06 5.82
N THR A 63 -7.05 16.71 6.64
CA THR A 63 -7.40 17.95 7.34
C THR A 63 -6.69 19.13 6.67
N HIS A 64 -7.02 20.36 7.06
CA HIS A 64 -6.33 21.56 6.58
C HIS A 64 -4.81 21.50 6.82
N ASP A 65 -4.39 20.88 7.93
CA ASP A 65 -3.00 20.88 8.40
C ASP A 65 -2.27 19.54 8.24
N SER A 66 -2.97 18.46 7.85
CA SER A 66 -2.37 17.12 7.71
C SER A 66 -3.04 16.28 6.63
N LYS A 67 -2.23 15.47 5.93
CA LYS A 67 -2.68 14.53 4.89
C LYS A 67 -2.20 13.14 5.21
N THR A 68 -3.15 12.25 5.51
CA THR A 68 -2.86 10.82 5.64
C THR A 68 -2.65 10.23 4.25
N LEU A 69 -1.49 9.59 4.06
CA LEU A 69 -1.11 8.96 2.79
C LEU A 69 -1.33 7.45 2.78
N GLY A 70 -1.34 6.82 3.95
CA GLY A 70 -1.56 5.39 4.12
C GLY A 70 -2.12 5.08 5.51
N LEU A 71 -2.77 3.92 5.64
CA LEU A 71 -3.23 3.38 6.90
C LEU A 71 -3.11 1.86 6.90
N ASN A 72 -2.46 1.30 7.92
CA ASN A 72 -2.57 -0.09 8.29
C ASN A 72 -3.68 -0.27 9.34
N ARG A 73 -4.67 -1.13 9.04
CA ARG A 73 -5.71 -1.52 9.99
C ARG A 73 -5.46 -2.93 10.51
N ASN A 74 -5.54 -3.06 11.83
CA ASN A 74 -5.48 -4.34 12.55
C ASN A 74 -4.28 -5.19 12.14
N ARG A 75 -3.08 -4.58 12.13
CA ARG A 75 -1.80 -5.26 11.84
C ARG A 75 -1.83 -6.06 10.54
N GLY A 76 -2.27 -5.43 9.45
CA GLY A 76 -2.22 -5.98 8.10
C GLY A 76 -3.51 -6.67 7.64
N ALA A 77 -4.62 -6.51 8.35
CA ALA A 77 -5.92 -6.97 7.85
C ALA A 77 -6.35 -6.17 6.61
N VAL A 78 -6.12 -4.86 6.64
CA VAL A 78 -6.33 -3.95 5.50
C VAL A 78 -5.19 -2.94 5.47
N ILE A 79 -4.63 -2.70 4.28
CA ILE A 79 -3.77 -1.55 4.03
C ILE A 79 -4.48 -0.63 3.05
N GLU A 80 -4.62 0.63 3.41
CA GLU A 80 -5.17 1.69 2.57
C GLU A 80 -4.06 2.61 2.08
N LEU A 81 -4.09 3.01 0.81
CA LEU A 81 -3.13 3.95 0.23
C LEU A 81 -3.84 5.06 -0.54
N ARG A 82 -3.44 6.31 -0.27
CA ARG A 82 -3.83 7.45 -1.08
C ARG A 82 -3.09 7.39 -2.42
N LEU A 83 -3.81 7.03 -3.47
CA LEU A 83 -3.26 6.99 -4.82
C LEU A 83 -3.39 8.33 -5.55
N ARG A 84 -4.42 9.11 -5.22
CA ARG A 84 -4.79 10.31 -5.97
C ARG A 84 -4.15 11.59 -5.41
N THR A 85 -3.97 12.56 -6.29
CA THR A 85 -3.74 13.96 -5.94
C THR A 85 -5.02 14.56 -5.35
N ASP A 86 -4.89 15.69 -4.66
CA ASP A 86 -5.98 16.22 -3.84
C ASP A 86 -7.18 16.73 -4.68
N TRP A 87 -6.96 17.05 -5.95
CA TRP A 87 -8.01 17.49 -6.89
C TRP A 87 -8.63 16.34 -7.69
N TYR A 88 -8.35 15.08 -7.35
CA TYR A 88 -8.81 13.88 -8.06
C TYR A 88 -8.42 13.81 -9.55
N ASP A 89 -7.58 14.74 -10.00
CA ASP A 89 -7.17 14.97 -11.38
C ASP A 89 -5.94 14.15 -11.79
N GLY A 90 -5.32 13.46 -10.84
CA GLY A 90 -4.12 12.68 -11.10
C GLY A 90 -3.79 11.66 -10.01
N TRP A 91 -2.68 10.96 -10.25
CA TRP A 91 -2.11 9.98 -9.31
C TRP A 91 -0.80 10.52 -8.76
N ARG A 92 -0.55 10.20 -7.49
CA ARG A 92 0.73 10.45 -6.84
C ARG A 92 1.82 9.66 -7.52
N ASP A 93 3.05 10.16 -7.41
CA ASP A 93 4.19 9.47 -7.99
C ASP A 93 4.38 8.09 -7.34
N TYR A 94 4.80 7.13 -8.16
CA TYR A 94 4.96 5.74 -7.72
C TYR A 94 5.94 5.59 -6.54
N LYS A 95 7.00 6.40 -6.49
CA LYS A 95 8.05 6.30 -5.46
C LYS A 95 7.49 6.68 -4.10
N THR A 96 6.70 7.76 -4.02
CA THR A 96 6.03 8.20 -2.80
C THR A 96 5.02 7.16 -2.31
N VAL A 97 4.16 6.65 -3.20
CA VAL A 97 3.16 5.64 -2.80
C VAL A 97 3.82 4.33 -2.37
N ARG A 98 4.87 3.88 -3.07
CA ARG A 98 5.65 2.68 -2.68
C ARG A 98 6.29 2.85 -1.31
N ARG A 99 6.88 4.01 -1.00
CA ARG A 99 7.43 4.31 0.34
C ARG A 99 6.36 4.29 1.41
N THR A 100 5.19 4.85 1.11
CA THR A 100 4.03 4.81 2.00
C THR A 100 3.57 3.36 2.23
N LEU A 101 3.56 2.51 1.20
CA LEU A 101 3.24 1.10 1.39
C LEU A 101 4.25 0.39 2.30
N CYS A 102 5.55 0.63 2.14
CA CYS A 102 6.54 0.07 3.06
C CYS A 102 6.30 0.53 4.51
N HIS A 103 5.95 1.80 4.70
CA HIS A 103 5.56 2.38 5.99
C HIS A 103 4.39 1.61 6.61
N GLU A 104 3.31 1.41 5.87
CA GLU A 104 2.14 0.68 6.38
C GLU A 104 2.45 -0.81 6.63
N LEU A 105 3.30 -1.45 5.82
CA LEU A 105 3.71 -2.83 6.06
C LEU A 105 4.52 -2.95 7.36
N ALA A 106 5.39 -1.98 7.69
CA ALA A 106 6.12 -1.97 8.95
C ALA A 106 5.18 -1.91 10.16
N HIS A 107 4.05 -1.23 10.03
CA HIS A 107 3.00 -1.17 11.06
C HIS A 107 2.26 -2.50 11.32
N ILE A 108 2.53 -3.58 10.57
CA ILE A 108 2.09 -4.92 10.96
C ILE A 108 2.72 -5.33 12.30
N VAL A 109 3.99 -4.96 12.52
CA VAL A 109 4.78 -5.38 13.68
C VAL A 109 5.01 -4.21 14.63
N TRP A 110 5.34 -3.02 14.11
CA TRP A 110 5.82 -1.90 14.89
C TRP A 110 4.81 -0.76 14.94
N ASP A 111 4.32 -0.41 16.12
CA ASP A 111 3.37 0.71 16.27
C ASP A 111 4.08 2.08 16.24
N GLY A 112 5.37 2.14 16.61
CA GLY A 112 6.16 3.38 16.63
C GLY A 112 7.23 3.46 15.53
N HIS A 113 7.71 4.67 15.24
CA HIS A 113 8.72 4.96 14.21
C HIS A 113 10.17 4.80 14.71
N GLY A 114 10.45 3.66 15.36
CA GLY A 114 11.75 3.28 15.90
C GLY A 114 12.76 2.84 14.82
N ARG A 115 13.94 2.35 15.21
CA ARG A 115 15.00 2.00 14.24
C ARG A 115 14.61 0.84 13.33
N GLU A 116 13.94 -0.17 13.90
CA GLU A 116 13.44 -1.36 13.21
C GLU A 116 12.36 -1.01 12.16
N PHE A 117 11.61 0.07 12.42
CA PHE A 117 10.68 0.64 11.45
C PHE A 117 11.44 1.19 10.24
N TRP A 118 12.44 2.04 10.48
CA TRP A 118 13.20 2.67 9.40
C TRP A 118 13.99 1.65 8.57
N ASP A 119 14.55 0.61 9.20
CA ASP A 119 15.25 -0.46 8.49
C ASP A 119 14.34 -1.21 7.49
N LEU A 120 13.01 -1.17 7.67
CA LEU A 120 12.03 -1.77 6.76
C LEU A 120 11.50 -0.78 5.70
N THR A 121 11.50 0.51 6.01
CA THR A 121 10.89 1.55 5.15
C THR A 121 11.88 2.35 4.30
N SER A 122 13.19 2.20 4.53
CA SER A 122 14.27 2.97 3.87
C SER A 122 14.55 2.55 2.42
#